data_AF-A0A535MUT2-F1
#
_entry.id   AF-A0A535MUT2-F1
#
_cell.length_a   1.000
_cell.length_b   1.000
_cell.length_c   1.000
_cell.angle_alpha   90.00
_cell.angle_beta   90.00
_cell.angle_gamma   90.00
#
_symmetry.space_group_name_H-M   'P 1'
#
loop_
_entity.id
_entity.type
_entity.pdbx_description
1 polymer ?
#
loop_
_entity_poly.entity_id
_entity_poly.type
_entity_poly.pdbx_seq_one_letter_code
_entity_poly.pdbx_strand_id
1 'polypeptide(L)'
;MRLLPYLFAAGAVFWLIELTQFAAVLAAPAGREQLVQTLAGAGFGRNASAMLIVESVIVVFLEASAAVLHGAAYYGLRKFRAWGWIAAMIVSAAWSLVVVGIPVLVFLLRRRTRAAYGIP
;
A
#
# COMPACT_ATOMS: atom_id res chain seq x y z
N MET A 1 -8.07 3.06 -25.55
CA MET A 1 -8.94 3.48 -24.42
C MET A 1 -9.95 2.41 -23.98
N ARG A 2 -10.33 1.42 -24.81
CA ARG A 2 -11.32 0.37 -24.46
C ARG A 2 -10.93 -0.55 -23.29
N LEU A 3 -9.63 -0.76 -23.04
CA LEU A 3 -9.14 -1.66 -21.98
C LEU A 3 -9.06 -1.00 -20.59
N LEU A 4 -9.00 0.33 -20.57
CA LEU A 4 -8.79 1.12 -19.36
C LEU A 4 -9.84 0.83 -18.27
N PRO A 5 -11.15 0.77 -18.58
CA PRO A 5 -12.17 0.50 -17.56
C PRO A 5 -12.03 -0.89 -16.94
N TYR A 6 -11.66 -1.89 -17.74
CA TYR A 6 -11.46 -3.26 -17.27
C TYR A 6 -10.23 -3.37 -16.36
N LEU A 7 -9.14 -2.67 -16.67
CA LEU A 7 -7.96 -2.60 -15.80
C LEU A 7 -8.28 -1.92 -14.47
N PHE A 8 -9.07 -0.83 -14.49
CA PHE A 8 -9.52 -0.18 -13.26
C PHE A 8 -10.43 -1.08 -12.42
N ALA A 9 -11.37 -1.78 -13.05
CA ALA A 9 -12.26 -2.71 -12.35
C ALA A 9 -11.48 -3.90 -11.75
N ALA A 10 -10.57 -4.49 -12.51
CA ALA A 10 -9.71 -5.58 -12.02
C ALA A 10 -8.82 -5.11 -10.86
N GLY A 11 -8.24 -3.92 -10.94
CA GLY A 11 -7.46 -3.32 -9.85
C GLY A 11 -8.29 -3.06 -8.60
N ALA A 12 -9.52 -2.57 -8.74
CA ALA A 12 -10.42 -2.35 -7.60
C ALA A 12 -10.82 -3.67 -6.92
N VAL A 13 -11.13 -4.72 -7.69
CA VAL A 13 -11.44 -6.05 -7.16
C VAL A 13 -10.23 -6.66 -6.45
N PHE A 14 -9.04 -6.57 -7.07
CA PHE A 14 -7.80 -7.04 -6.47
C PHE A 14 -7.55 -6.40 -5.10
N TRP A 15 -7.67 -5.06 -5.03
CA TRP A 15 -7.53 -4.33 -3.77
C TRP A 15 -8.56 -4.73 -2.72
N LEU A 16 -9.83 -4.88 -3.11
CA LEU A 16 -10.87 -5.28 -2.18
C LEU A 16 -10.56 -6.64 -1.55
N ILE A 17 -10.05 -7.58 -2.35
CA ILE A 17 -9.62 -8.90 -1.88
C ILE A 17 -8.45 -8.75 -0.90
N GLU A 18 -7.42 -7.99 -1.26
CA GLU A 18 -6.24 -7.77 -0.42
C GLU A 18 -6.60 -7.11 0.92
N LEU A 19 -7.44 -6.08 0.90
CA LEU A 19 -8.03 -5.43 2.08
C LEU A 19 -8.74 -6.42 2.99
N THR A 20 -9.58 -7.26 2.39
CA THR A 20 -10.40 -8.21 3.14
C THR A 20 -9.51 -9.26 3.79
N GLN A 21 -8.47 -9.73 3.08
CA GLN A 21 -7.48 -10.64 3.61
C GLN A 21 -6.67 -9.99 4.74
N PHE A 22 -6.18 -8.77 4.54
CA PHE A 22 -5.42 -8.03 5.53
C PHE A 22 -6.26 -7.76 6.79
N ALA A 23 -7.51 -7.33 6.63
CA ALA A 23 -8.45 -7.14 7.73
C ALA A 23 -8.73 -8.45 8.48
N ALA A 24 -8.87 -9.57 7.78
CA ALA A 24 -9.04 -10.89 8.40
C ALA A 24 -7.81 -11.31 9.22
N VAL A 25 -6.61 -11.07 8.69
CA VAL A 25 -5.34 -11.33 9.40
C VAL A 25 -5.22 -10.44 10.64
N LEU A 26 -5.58 -9.16 10.55
CA LEU A 26 -5.56 -8.24 11.69
C LEU A 26 -6.64 -8.57 12.73
N ALA A 27 -7.81 -9.06 12.33
CA ALA A 27 -8.87 -9.45 13.25
C ALA A 27 -8.48 -10.72 14.04
N ALA A 28 -7.74 -11.64 13.42
CA ALA A 28 -7.29 -12.87 14.05
C ALA A 28 -6.10 -12.61 15.01
N PRO A 29 -6.14 -13.10 16.26
CA PRO A 29 -4.98 -13.01 17.17
C PRO A 29 -3.72 -13.65 16.59
N ALA A 30 -3.83 -14.86 16.03
CA ALA A 30 -2.71 -15.56 15.41
C ALA A 30 -2.14 -14.82 14.19
N GLY A 31 -3.00 -14.17 13.40
CA GLY A 31 -2.58 -13.36 12.25
C GLY A 31 -1.79 -12.12 12.68
N ARG A 32 -2.25 -11.41 13.72
CA ARG A 32 -1.50 -10.30 14.31
C ARG A 32 -0.16 -10.71 14.87
N GLU A 33 -0.10 -11.83 15.59
CA GLU A 33 1.15 -12.37 16.13
C GLU A 33 2.15 -12.70 15.02
N GLN A 34 1.68 -13.31 13.92
CA GLN A 34 2.51 -13.58 12.74
C GLN A 34 3.08 -12.29 12.12
N LEU A 35 2.26 -11.23 12.00
CA LEU A 35 2.73 -9.94 11.48
C LEU A 35 3.73 -9.27 12.42
N VAL A 36 3.48 -9.29 13.73
CA VAL A 36 4.42 -8.78 14.74
C VAL A 36 5.75 -9.54 14.70
N GLN A 37 5.73 -10.87 14.56
CA GLN A 37 6.94 -11.69 14.41
C GLN A 37 7.69 -11.35 13.11
N THR A 38 6.97 -11.09 12.03
CA THR A 38 7.55 -10.67 10.75
C THR A 38 8.27 -9.32 10.89
N LEU A 39 7.61 -8.35 11.53
CA LEU A 39 8.19 -7.03 11.84
C LEU A 39 9.38 -7.13 12.80
N ALA A 40 9.30 -7.99 13.81
CA ALA A 40 10.40 -8.26 14.73
C ALA A 40 11.61 -8.86 13.99
N GLY A 41 11.38 -9.83 13.10
CA GLY A 41 12.40 -10.41 12.23
C GLY A 41 13.00 -9.43 11.22
N ALA A 42 12.25 -8.39 10.84
CA ALA A 42 12.73 -7.28 10.01
C ALA A 42 13.54 -6.22 10.79
N GLY A 43 13.72 -6.38 12.10
CA GLY A 43 14.53 -5.49 12.95
C GLY A 43 13.72 -4.52 13.81
N PHE A 44 12.39 -4.57 13.77
CA PHE A 44 11.51 -3.69 14.57
C PHE A 44 11.16 -4.26 15.95
N GLY A 45 11.89 -5.25 16.47
CA GLY A 45 11.49 -6.05 17.65
C GLY A 45 11.00 -5.27 18.89
N ARG A 46 11.60 -4.11 19.21
CA ARG A 46 11.15 -3.27 20.33
C ARG A 46 9.83 -2.52 20.08
N ASN A 47 9.50 -2.25 18.82
CA ASN A 47 8.38 -1.40 18.41
C ASN A 47 7.43 -2.13 17.45
N ALA A 48 7.50 -3.46 17.33
CA ALA A 48 6.81 -4.21 16.29
C ALA A 48 5.29 -4.02 16.33
N SER A 49 4.69 -3.99 17.51
CA SER A 49 3.25 -3.72 17.67
C SER A 49 2.87 -2.28 17.28
N ALA A 50 3.71 -1.30 17.59
CA ALA A 50 3.48 0.09 17.19
C ALA A 50 3.64 0.25 15.67
N MET A 51 4.63 -0.42 15.08
CA MET A 51 4.86 -0.43 13.64
C MET A 51 3.70 -1.10 12.90
N LEU A 52 3.14 -2.18 13.44
CA LEU A 52 1.95 -2.83 12.88
C LEU A 52 0.74 -1.89 12.86
N ILE A 53 0.54 -1.08 13.90
CA ILE A 53 -0.52 -0.07 13.94
C ILE A 53 -0.28 0.98 12.86
N VAL A 54 0.95 1.50 12.76
CA VAL A 54 1.33 2.50 11.75
C VAL A 54 1.10 1.97 10.33
N GLU A 55 1.57 0.75 10.05
CA GLU A 55 1.35 0.07 8.77
C GLU A 55 -0.14 -0.09 8.46
N SER A 56 -0.91 -0.57 9.43
CA SER A 56 -2.37 -0.75 9.27
C SER A 56 -3.09 0.56 8.97
N VAL A 57 -2.72 1.65 9.67
CA VAL A 57 -3.30 2.99 9.45
C VAL A 57 -2.94 3.50 8.06
N ILE A 58 -1.69 3.33 7.62
CA ILE A 58 -1.24 3.76 6.30
C ILE A 58 -2.00 3.02 5.20
N VAL A 59 -2.11 1.69 5.30
CA VAL A 59 -2.81 0.84 4.31
C VAL A 59 -4.27 1.29 4.17
N VAL A 60 -5.01 1.33 5.29
CA VAL A 60 -6.42 1.73 5.30
C VAL A 60 -6.61 3.16 4.80
N PHE A 61 -5.74 4.10 5.19
CA PHE A 61 -5.84 5.49 4.75
C PHE A 61 -5.61 5.64 3.24
N LEU A 62 -4.60 4.95 2.68
CA LEU A 62 -4.31 5.00 1.26
C LEU A 62 -5.43 4.40 0.43
N GLU A 63 -6.00 3.28 0.87
CA GLU A 63 -7.10 2.62 0.16
C GLU A 63 -8.42 3.39 0.27
N ALA A 64 -8.76 3.91 1.45
CA ALA A 64 -9.91 4.78 1.64
C ALA A 64 -9.78 6.05 0.78
N SER A 65 -8.59 6.65 0.75
CA SER A 65 -8.29 7.79 -0.12
C SER A 65 -8.47 7.41 -1.58
N ALA A 66 -7.91 6.28 -2.04
CA ALA A 66 -8.05 5.81 -3.41
C ALA A 66 -9.51 5.54 -3.79
N ALA A 67 -10.30 4.92 -2.90
CA ALA A 67 -11.73 4.66 -3.12
C ALA A 67 -12.54 5.95 -3.23
N VAL A 68 -12.30 6.92 -2.34
CA VAL A 68 -12.94 8.24 -2.38
C VAL A 68 -12.55 8.99 -3.64
N LEU A 69 -11.29 8.95 -4.03
CA LEU A 69 -10.78 9.63 -5.22
C LEU A 69 -11.31 8.99 -6.51
N HIS A 70 -11.41 7.66 -6.55
CA HIS A 70 -12.00 6.92 -7.66
C HIS A 70 -13.49 7.23 -7.77
N GLY A 71 -14.22 7.21 -6.65
CA GLY A 71 -15.63 7.60 -6.57
C GLY A 71 -15.84 9.05 -7.00
N ALA A 72 -14.99 9.98 -6.53
CA ALA A 72 -15.04 11.39 -6.92
C ALA A 72 -14.71 11.59 -8.40
N ALA A 73 -13.76 10.85 -8.96
CA ALA A 73 -13.46 10.90 -10.39
C ALA A 73 -14.60 10.33 -11.25
N TYR A 74 -15.26 9.26 -10.80
CA TYR A 74 -16.34 8.59 -11.53
C TYR A 74 -17.68 9.34 -11.44
N TYR A 75 -18.03 9.86 -10.25
CA TYR A 75 -19.32 10.53 -9.98
C TYR A 75 -19.23 12.08 -9.93
N GLY A 76 -18.08 12.66 -9.59
CA GLY A 76 -17.98 14.07 -9.18
C GLY A 76 -17.31 15.04 -10.17
N LEU A 77 -16.65 14.58 -11.24
CA LEU A 77 -15.83 15.46 -12.08
C LEU A 77 -16.38 15.75 -13.48
N ARG A 78 -17.71 15.86 -13.64
CA ARG A 78 -18.26 16.48 -14.87
C ARG A 78 -17.81 17.94 -15.04
N LYS A 79 -17.42 18.64 -13.97
CA LYS A 79 -17.03 20.06 -13.98
C LYS A 79 -15.52 20.34 -13.79
N PHE A 80 -14.74 19.41 -13.21
CA PHE A 80 -13.34 19.65 -12.81
C PHE A 80 -12.38 18.52 -13.21
N ARG A 81 -12.38 18.17 -14.50
CA ARG A 81 -11.60 17.05 -15.08
C ARG A 81 -10.11 17.01 -14.66
N ALA A 82 -9.47 18.16 -14.46
CA ALA A 82 -8.06 18.26 -14.07
C ALA A 82 -7.76 17.70 -12.67
N TRP A 83 -8.66 17.88 -11.71
CA TRP A 83 -8.47 17.40 -10.33
C TRP A 83 -8.47 15.87 -10.26
N GLY A 84 -9.21 15.19 -11.15
CA GLY A 84 -9.23 13.73 -11.26
C GLY A 84 -7.92 13.15 -11.79
N TRP A 85 -7.24 13.88 -12.68
CA TRP A 85 -5.92 13.49 -13.17
C TRP A 85 -4.83 13.69 -12.12
N ILE A 86 -4.86 14.81 -11.39
CA ILE A 86 -3.93 15.05 -10.26
C ILE A 86 -4.11 13.98 -9.19
N ALA A 87 -5.36 13.69 -8.86
CA ALA A 87 -5.74 12.58 -8.01
C ALA A 87 -5.16 11.24 -8.46
N ALA A 88 -5.40 10.86 -9.72
CA ALA A 88 -4.89 9.62 -10.30
C ALA A 88 -3.35 9.57 -10.30
N MET A 89 -2.68 10.69 -10.55
CA MET A 89 -1.21 10.78 -10.47
C MET A 89 -0.69 10.60 -9.05
N ILE A 90 -1.30 11.25 -8.05
CA ILE A 90 -0.90 11.11 -6.64
C ILE A 90 -1.09 9.67 -6.18
N VAL A 91 -2.23 9.06 -6.52
CA VAL A 91 -2.51 7.65 -6.21
C VAL A 91 -1.53 6.72 -6.92
N SER A 92 -1.22 6.97 -8.20
CA SER A 92 -0.23 6.18 -8.94
C SER A 92 1.18 6.33 -8.39
N ALA A 93 1.57 7.52 -7.93
CA ALA A 93 2.88 7.77 -7.31
C ALA A 93 2.99 7.08 -5.95
N ALA A 94 1.94 7.14 -5.14
CA ALA A 94 1.86 6.42 -3.87
C ALA A 94 1.97 4.90 -4.09
N TRP A 95 1.28 4.38 -5.11
CA TRP A 95 1.40 2.99 -5.54
C TRP A 95 2.80 2.59 -5.99
N SER A 96 3.47 3.42 -6.80
CA SER A 96 4.85 3.17 -7.20
C SER A 96 5.79 3.13 -5.99
N LEU A 97 5.55 3.97 -4.99
CA LEU A 97 6.32 3.96 -3.75
C LEU A 97 6.08 2.67 -2.95
N VAL A 98 4.83 2.19 -2.86
CA VAL A 98 4.51 0.96 -2.14
C VAL A 98 5.03 -0.28 -2.86
N VAL A 99 4.80 -0.40 -4.17
CA VAL A 99 5.15 -1.59 -4.96
C VAL A 99 6.64 -1.67 -5.27
N VAL A 100 7.28 -0.53 -5.54
CA VAL A 100 8.70 -0.50 -5.94
C VAL A 100 9.56 0.06 -4.83
N GLY A 101 9.16 1.19 -4.24
CA GLY A 101 9.94 1.87 -3.21
C GLY A 101 10.17 1.01 -1.97
N ILE A 102 9.12 0.41 -1.40
CA ILE A 102 9.25 -0.41 -0.18
C ILE A 102 10.12 -1.65 -0.43
N PRO A 103 9.91 -2.48 -1.47
CA PRO A 103 10.81 -3.60 -1.74
C PRO A 103 12.25 -3.19 -2.00
N VAL A 104 12.48 -2.10 -2.74
CA VAL A 104 13.83 -1.56 -2.98
C VAL A 104 14.47 -1.12 -1.66
N LEU A 105 13.73 -0.42 -0.79
CA LEU A 105 14.22 -0.05 0.55
C LEU A 105 14.55 -1.29 1.39
N VAL A 106 13.70 -2.31 1.39
CA VAL A 106 13.94 -3.57 2.10
C VAL A 106 15.18 -4.28 1.56
N PHE A 107 15.37 -4.32 0.24
CA PHE A 107 16.59 -4.85 -0.37
C PHE A 107 17.82 -4.04 0.04
N LEU A 108 17.73 -2.71 0.04
CA LEU A 108 18.81 -1.81 0.46
C LEU A 108 19.06 -1.85 1.98
N LEU A 109 18.14 -2.32 2.80
CA LEU A 109 18.37 -2.51 4.24
C LEU A 109 19.12 -3.82 4.54
N ARG A 110 19.13 -4.78 3.60
CA ARG A 110 19.89 -6.03 3.75
C ARG A 110 21.39 -5.75 3.61
N ARG A 111 22.16 -6.13 4.64
CA ARG A 111 23.64 -5.97 4.70
C ARG A 111 24.37 -6.43 3.43
N ARG A 112 23.97 -7.56 2.84
CA ARG A 112 24.59 -8.08 1.60
C ARG A 112 24.42 -7.13 0.42
N THR A 113 23.24 -6.51 0.29
CA THR A 113 22.95 -5.56 -0.79
C THR A 113 23.66 -4.23 -0.56
N ARG A 114 23.70 -3.73 0.68
CA ARG A 114 24.46 -2.51 1.05
C ARG A 114 25.94 -2.64 0.69
N ALA A 115 26.54 -3.78 1.02
CA ALA A 115 27.92 -4.09 0.68
C ALA A 115 28.17 -4.17 -0.84
N ALA A 116 27.23 -4.74 -1.60
CA ALA A 116 27.33 -4.80 -3.07
C ALA A 116 27.25 -3.42 -3.74
N TYR A 117 26.55 -2.46 -3.11
CA TYR A 117 26.45 -1.07 -3.58
C TYR A 117 27.45 -0.11 -2.90
N GLY A 118 28.38 -0.61 -2.08
CA GLY A 118 29.41 0.22 -1.42
C GLY A 118 28.89 1.14 -0.31
N ILE A 119 27.68 0.88 0.21
CA ILE A 119 27.07 1.65 1.29
C ILE A 119 27.41 0.94 2.62
N PRO A 120 28.12 1.60 3.57
CA PRO A 120 28.54 0.98 4.83
C PRO A 120 27.37 0.67 5.77
#